data_AF-A0A1R3TW16-F1
#
_entry.id   AF-A0A1R3TW16-F1
#
_cell.length_a   1.000
_cell.length_b   1.000
_cell.length_c   1.000
_cell.angle_alpha   90.00
_cell.angle_beta   90.00
_cell.angle_gamma   90.00
#
_symmetry.space_group_name_H-M   'P 1'
#
loop_
_entity.id
_entity.type
_entity.pdbx_description
1 polymer ?
#
loop_
_entity_poly.entity_id
_entity_poly.type
_entity_poly.pdbx_seq_one_letter_code
_entity_poly.pdbx_strand_id
1 'polypeptide(L)'
;MIMGRKTFESIGKPLPNRSNIILSRTEPEFLKEFKGLKWARDPHTALFLADIDSIISGKMEFFVIGGEQIYSVFHHLLNRIFVTDVFCGHINGDAKFEINFDARKGNKRSEWIIKKEEEYKKSEFDEFPFRVTEYRRRVPEHRYRVKEELMGRAPDIEKFWEQYELKFRGINEDDAAQLDFFD
;
A
#
# COMPACT_ATOMS: atom_id res chain seq x y z
N MET A 1 2.06 -3.13 2.30
CA MET A 1 2.47 -1.75 2.01
C MET A 1 3.20 -1.75 0.68
N ILE A 2 2.66 -1.06 -0.32
CA ILE A 2 3.33 -0.87 -1.62
C ILE A 2 3.97 0.52 -1.63
N MET A 3 5.24 0.59 -1.98
CA MET A 3 5.99 1.84 -2.11
C MET A 3 7.01 1.78 -3.23
N GLY A 4 7.48 2.93 -3.71
CA GLY A 4 8.56 3.02 -4.69
C GLY A 4 9.95 2.89 -4.06
N ARG A 5 10.96 2.56 -4.88
CA ARG A 5 12.37 2.49 -4.45
C ARG A 5 12.83 3.74 -3.67
N LYS A 6 12.65 4.93 -4.25
CA LYS A 6 13.07 6.21 -3.63
C LYS A 6 12.37 6.47 -2.28
N THR A 7 11.11 6.07 -2.16
CA THR A 7 10.35 6.19 -0.91
C THR A 7 10.93 5.28 0.16
N PHE A 8 11.28 4.04 -0.19
CA PHE A 8 11.94 3.15 0.75
C PHE A 8 13.31 3.68 1.17
N GLU A 9 14.13 4.16 0.23
CA GLU A 9 15.44 4.76 0.54
C GLU A 9 15.32 5.96 1.47
N SER A 10 14.30 6.80 1.29
CA SER A 10 14.01 7.91 2.19
C SER A 10 13.58 7.47 3.59
N ILE A 11 12.89 6.33 3.72
CA ILE A 11 12.51 5.75 5.02
C ILE A 11 13.74 5.08 5.67
N GLY A 12 14.61 4.47 4.86
CA GLY A 12 15.87 3.85 5.27
C GLY A 12 15.75 2.48 5.95
N LYS A 13 14.52 2.00 6.22
CA LYS A 13 14.30 0.71 6.88
C LYS A 13 12.93 0.10 6.57
N PRO A 14 12.77 -1.23 6.66
CA PRO A 14 11.47 -1.88 6.60
C PRO A 14 10.53 -1.34 7.68
N LEU A 15 9.27 -1.10 7.30
CA LEU A 15 8.25 -0.77 8.28
C LEU A 15 7.94 -2.01 9.13
N PRO A 16 8.05 -1.94 10.47
CA PRO A 16 7.85 -3.10 11.33
C PRO A 16 6.41 -3.61 11.24
N ASN A 17 6.24 -4.93 11.40
CA ASN A 17 4.93 -5.61 11.39
C ASN A 17 4.10 -5.36 10.12
N ARG A 18 4.75 -4.99 9.02
CA ARG A 18 4.14 -4.68 7.74
C ARG A 18 4.88 -5.40 6.63
N SER A 19 4.12 -5.92 5.67
CA SER A 19 4.68 -6.44 4.43
C SER A 19 5.11 -5.26 3.56
N ASN A 20 6.40 -5.18 3.27
CA ASN A 20 6.99 -4.08 2.49
C ASN A 20 7.22 -4.58 1.05
N ILE A 21 6.43 -4.05 0.11
CA ILE A 21 6.50 -4.36 -1.33
C ILE A 21 7.09 -3.14 -2.03
N ILE A 22 8.25 -3.32 -2.64
CA ILE A 22 9.02 -2.28 -3.31
C ILE A 22 8.81 -2.38 -4.82
N LEU A 23 8.14 -1.39 -5.39
CA LEU A 23 7.95 -1.28 -6.83
C LEU A 23 9.14 -0.55 -7.46
N SER A 24 9.89 -1.25 -8.30
CA SER A 24 11.06 -0.73 -9.03
C SER A 24 11.30 -1.54 -10.29
N ARG A 25 11.64 -0.89 -11.41
CA ARG A 25 11.92 -1.59 -12.68
C ARG A 25 13.12 -2.53 -12.59
N THR A 26 14.12 -2.14 -11.80
CA THR A 26 15.32 -2.93 -11.52
C THR A 26 15.30 -3.36 -10.06
N GLU A 27 15.87 -4.52 -9.78
CA GLU A 27 16.04 -5.04 -8.43
C GLU A 27 16.96 -4.12 -7.62
N PRO A 28 16.48 -3.52 -6.51
CA PRO A 28 17.32 -2.67 -5.67
C PRO A 28 18.35 -3.48 -4.87
N GLU A 29 19.57 -2.98 -4.76
CA GLU A 29 20.67 -3.65 -4.05
C GLU A 29 20.39 -3.86 -2.56
N PHE A 30 19.72 -2.91 -1.92
CA PHE A 30 19.36 -2.95 -0.50
C PHE A 30 18.45 -4.13 -0.12
N LEU A 31 17.83 -4.82 -1.09
CA LEU A 31 17.08 -6.03 -0.80
C LEU A 31 17.95 -7.13 -0.16
N LYS A 32 19.26 -7.11 -0.42
CA LYS A 32 20.22 -8.04 0.19
C LYS A 32 20.52 -7.70 1.65
N GLU A 33 20.34 -6.44 2.02
CA GLU A 33 20.64 -5.92 3.36
C GLU A 33 19.49 -6.17 4.34
N PHE A 34 18.24 -6.13 3.84
CA PHE A 34 17.05 -6.25 4.67
C PHE A 34 16.29 -7.53 4.39
N LYS A 35 16.02 -8.31 5.44
CA LYS A 35 15.14 -9.47 5.36
C LYS A 35 13.68 -9.04 5.25
N GLY A 36 12.88 -9.82 4.52
CA GLY A 36 11.42 -9.66 4.46
C GLY A 36 10.90 -8.56 3.52
N LEU A 37 11.78 -7.91 2.75
CA LEU A 37 11.34 -7.05 1.65
C LEU A 37 10.90 -7.89 0.45
N LYS A 38 9.82 -7.47 -0.20
CA LYS A 38 9.32 -8.06 -1.44
C LYS A 38 9.58 -7.08 -2.58
N TRP A 39 10.12 -7.56 -3.70
CA TRP A 39 10.32 -6.74 -4.90
C TRP A 39 9.24 -7.01 -5.93
N ALA A 40 8.74 -5.94 -6.55
CA ALA A 40 7.89 -6.00 -7.70
C ALA A 40 8.50 -5.20 -8.85
N ARG A 41 8.70 -5.85 -10.00
CA ARG A 41 9.24 -5.21 -11.20
C ARG A 41 8.25 -4.30 -11.93
N ASP A 42 6.96 -4.53 -11.69
CA ASP A 42 5.84 -3.87 -12.36
C ASP A 42 4.60 -3.80 -11.44
N PRO A 43 3.60 -2.95 -11.77
CA PRO A 43 2.42 -2.76 -10.93
C PRO A 43 1.57 -4.01 -10.76
N HIS A 44 1.50 -4.90 -11.75
CA HIS A 44 0.71 -6.14 -11.65
C HIS A 44 1.34 -7.09 -10.64
N THR A 45 2.66 -7.25 -10.68
CA THR A 45 3.41 -8.03 -9.68
C THR A 45 3.24 -7.45 -8.27
N ALA A 46 3.28 -6.11 -8.13
CA ALA A 46 3.08 -5.46 -6.82
C ALA A 46 1.70 -5.74 -6.23
N LEU A 47 0.66 -5.60 -7.06
CA LEU A 47 -0.71 -5.88 -6.65
C LEU A 47 -0.91 -7.36 -6.30
N PHE A 48 -0.32 -8.25 -7.07
CA PHE A 48 -0.38 -9.69 -6.83
C PHE A 48 0.21 -10.06 -5.45
N LEU A 49 1.42 -9.55 -5.16
CA LEU A 49 2.06 -9.77 -3.86
C LEU A 49 1.25 -9.18 -2.71
N ALA A 50 0.59 -8.04 -2.94
CA ALA A 50 -0.29 -7.42 -1.96
C ALA A 50 -1.58 -8.21 -1.73
N ASP A 51 -2.17 -8.79 -2.78
CA ASP A 51 -3.35 -9.65 -2.67
C ASP A 51 -3.02 -10.87 -1.80
N ILE A 52 -1.96 -11.61 -2.13
CA ILE A 52 -1.51 -12.76 -1.33
C ILE A 52 -1.35 -12.37 0.15
N ASP A 53 -0.63 -11.28 0.41
CA ASP A 53 -0.36 -10.83 1.76
C ASP A 53 -1.64 -10.44 2.53
N SER A 54 -2.54 -9.72 1.87
CA SER A 54 -3.82 -9.30 2.46
C SER A 54 -4.75 -10.48 2.73
N ILE A 55 -4.70 -11.51 1.88
CA ILE A 55 -5.51 -12.73 2.02
C ILE A 55 -4.99 -13.57 3.19
N ILE A 56 -3.68 -13.85 3.20
CA ILE A 56 -3.05 -14.65 4.26
C ILE A 56 -3.20 -13.97 5.62
N SER A 57 -3.06 -12.65 5.67
CA SER A 57 -3.19 -11.90 6.93
C SER A 57 -4.63 -11.63 7.36
N GLY A 58 -5.63 -12.05 6.57
CA GLY A 58 -7.05 -11.80 6.85
C GLY A 58 -7.46 -10.32 6.82
N LYS A 59 -6.59 -9.42 6.34
CA LYS A 59 -6.83 -7.97 6.33
C LYS A 59 -7.69 -7.51 5.16
N MET A 60 -7.68 -8.24 4.04
CA MET A 60 -8.45 -7.92 2.82
C MET A 60 -8.21 -6.50 2.26
N GLU A 61 -7.14 -5.83 2.68
CA GLU A 61 -6.74 -4.51 2.20
C GLU A 61 -5.21 -4.36 2.16
N PHE A 62 -4.74 -3.46 1.31
CA PHE A 62 -3.35 -3.04 1.26
C PHE A 62 -3.27 -1.53 1.05
N PHE A 63 -2.14 -0.94 1.44
CA PHE A 63 -1.90 0.50 1.31
C PHE A 63 -0.82 0.77 0.27
N VAL A 64 -1.05 1.78 -0.56
CA VAL A 64 -0.05 2.42 -1.40
C VAL A 64 0.41 3.67 -0.66
N ILE A 65 1.72 3.78 -0.36
CA ILE A 65 2.28 4.91 0.42
C ILE A 65 3.22 5.79 -0.39
N GLY A 66 3.09 5.73 -1.71
CA GLY A 66 3.79 6.62 -2.64
C GLY A 66 5.16 6.10 -3.10
N GLY A 67 6.00 6.95 -3.68
CA GLY A 67 5.81 8.40 -3.90
C GLY A 67 4.93 8.78 -5.10
N GLU A 68 5.08 10.02 -5.58
CA GLU A 68 4.30 10.63 -6.68
C GLU A 68 4.03 9.69 -7.87
N GLN A 69 5.07 9.07 -8.42
CA GLN A 69 4.93 8.16 -9.56
C GLN A 69 4.09 6.93 -9.22
N ILE A 70 4.21 6.43 -8.00
CA ILE A 70 3.50 5.25 -7.51
C ILE A 70 2.02 5.58 -7.29
N TYR A 71 1.71 6.76 -6.75
CA TYR A 71 0.33 7.24 -6.66
C TYR A 71 -0.31 7.33 -8.05
N SER A 72 0.41 7.86 -9.03
CA SER A 72 -0.08 7.95 -10.42
C SER A 72 -0.38 6.57 -11.02
N VAL A 73 0.50 5.59 -10.79
CA VAL A 73 0.32 4.20 -11.27
C VAL A 73 -0.94 3.54 -10.69
N PHE A 74 -1.22 3.76 -9.41
CA PHE A 74 -2.32 3.07 -8.73
C PHE A 74 -3.61 3.89 -8.62
N HIS A 75 -3.62 5.15 -9.05
CA HIS A 75 -4.72 6.10 -8.88
C HIS A 75 -6.11 5.50 -9.19
N HIS A 76 -6.25 4.82 -10.33
CA HIS A 76 -7.52 4.24 -10.79
C HIS A 76 -8.02 3.06 -9.93
N LEU A 77 -7.15 2.47 -9.11
CA LEU A 77 -7.46 1.31 -8.26
C LEU A 77 -7.70 1.70 -6.79
N LEU A 78 -7.46 2.97 -6.43
CA LEU A 78 -7.64 3.43 -5.06
C LEU A 78 -9.14 3.58 -4.74
N ASN A 79 -9.58 2.95 -3.66
CA ASN A 79 -10.95 3.06 -3.13
C ASN A 79 -11.05 3.97 -1.90
N ARG A 80 -9.94 4.09 -1.17
CA ARG A 80 -9.81 4.87 0.05
C ARG A 80 -8.52 5.65 -0.02
N ILE A 81 -8.55 6.92 0.37
CA ILE A 81 -7.36 7.75 0.47
C ILE A 81 -7.40 8.46 1.82
N PHE A 82 -6.29 8.39 2.55
CA PHE A 82 -6.05 9.18 3.74
C PHE A 82 -5.10 10.30 3.36
N VAL A 83 -5.56 11.54 3.51
CA VAL A 83 -4.76 12.74 3.24
C VAL A 83 -4.53 13.45 4.55
N THR A 84 -3.28 13.84 4.79
CA THR A 84 -2.90 14.75 5.88
C THR A 84 -2.49 16.08 5.26
N ASP A 85 -3.36 17.09 5.37
CA ASP A 85 -3.04 18.47 4.99
C ASP A 85 -2.28 19.15 6.14
N VAL A 86 -1.01 19.49 5.94
CA VAL A 86 -0.18 20.18 6.95
C VAL A 86 -0.16 21.69 6.66
N PHE A 87 -0.69 22.51 7.57
CA PHE A 87 -0.85 23.96 7.38
C PHE A 87 0.44 24.72 7.74
N CYS A 88 1.47 24.54 6.92
CA CYS A 88 2.82 25.08 7.12
C CYS A 88 3.20 26.20 6.14
N GLY A 89 2.27 26.63 5.28
CA GLY A 89 2.53 27.64 4.24
C GLY A 89 3.13 27.02 2.97
N HIS A 90 3.89 27.82 2.21
CA HIS A 90 4.47 27.39 0.94
C HIS A 90 5.78 26.62 1.15
N ILE A 91 5.84 25.39 0.63
CA ILE A 91 7.05 24.57 0.60
C ILE A 91 7.55 24.43 -0.84
N ASN A 92 8.86 24.56 -1.03
CA ASN A 92 9.52 24.21 -2.29
C ASN A 92 9.83 22.70 -2.31
N GLY A 93 8.84 21.89 -2.69
CA GLY A 93 8.96 20.44 -2.82
C GLY A 93 9.20 20.00 -4.27
N ASP A 94 9.91 18.89 -4.44
CA ASP A 94 10.24 18.27 -5.74
C ASP A 94 9.31 17.09 -6.11
N ALA A 95 8.42 16.69 -5.21
CA ALA A 95 7.42 15.66 -5.42
C ALA A 95 6.02 16.14 -5.04
N LYS A 96 5.01 15.78 -5.84
CA LYS A 96 3.62 16.23 -5.65
C LYS A 96 2.63 15.08 -5.52
N PHE A 97 1.51 15.38 -4.85
CA PHE A 97 0.34 14.51 -4.78
C PHE A 97 -0.83 15.19 -5.50
N GLU A 98 -1.06 14.80 -6.74
CA GLU A 98 -2.02 15.48 -7.64
C GLU A 98 -3.27 14.62 -7.87
N ILE A 99 -4.02 14.34 -6.80
CA ILE A 99 -5.37 13.77 -6.91
C ILE A 99 -6.39 14.89 -6.77
N ASN A 100 -7.28 15.01 -7.75
CA ASN A 100 -8.36 16.00 -7.69
C ASN A 100 -9.54 15.44 -6.88
N PHE A 101 -9.83 16.07 -5.75
CA PHE A 101 -10.98 15.75 -4.90
C PHE A 101 -12.18 16.67 -5.13
N ASP A 102 -12.06 17.70 -5.99
CA ASP A 102 -13.05 18.76 -6.16
C ASP A 102 -14.43 18.21 -6.49
N ALA A 103 -15.44 18.75 -5.79
CA ALA A 103 -16.84 18.34 -5.89
C ALA A 103 -17.40 18.39 -7.33
N ARG A 104 -16.83 19.23 -8.21
CA ARG A 104 -17.31 19.46 -9.58
C ARG A 104 -16.16 19.70 -10.55
N LYS A 105 -16.05 18.83 -11.56
CA LYS A 105 -15.32 19.11 -12.81
C LYS A 105 -16.36 19.26 -13.92
N GLY A 106 -16.80 20.49 -14.17
CA GLY A 106 -17.94 20.77 -15.04
C GLY A 106 -19.26 20.23 -14.45
N ASN A 107 -20.07 19.54 -15.26
CA ASN A 107 -21.34 18.93 -14.84
C ASN A 107 -21.19 17.56 -14.14
N LYS A 108 -19.97 17.03 -14.00
CA LYS A 108 -19.72 15.74 -13.34
C LYS A 108 -19.43 15.94 -11.85
N ARG A 109 -20.10 15.13 -11.01
CA ARG A 109 -19.83 15.02 -9.57
C ARG A 109 -18.43 14.44 -9.36
N SER A 110 -17.75 14.84 -8.28
CA SER A 110 -16.49 14.23 -7.83
C SER A 110 -16.62 12.71 -7.71
N GLU A 111 -15.55 12.01 -8.10
CA GLU A 111 -15.38 10.57 -7.86
C GLU A 111 -15.26 10.25 -6.36
N TRP A 112 -14.93 11.25 -5.54
CA TRP A 112 -14.63 11.10 -4.12
C TRP A 112 -15.71 11.73 -3.23
N ILE A 113 -15.86 11.17 -2.04
CA ILE A 113 -16.62 11.73 -0.92
C ILE A 113 -15.76 11.74 0.33
N ILE A 114 -15.92 12.77 1.14
CA ILE A 114 -15.34 12.83 2.48
C ILE A 114 -16.16 11.90 3.38
N LYS A 115 -15.48 10.97 4.05
CA LYS A 115 -16.08 10.09 5.05
C LYS A 115 -15.83 10.56 6.47
N LYS A 116 -14.62 11.04 6.73
CA LYS A 116 -14.18 11.52 8.03
C LYS A 116 -13.20 12.65 7.79
N GLU A 117 -13.27 13.66 8.64
CA GLU A 117 -12.35 14.79 8.64
C GLU A 117 -12.13 15.25 10.08
N GLU A 118 -10.88 15.38 10.47
CA GLU A 118 -10.47 15.82 11.81
C GLU A 118 -9.33 16.82 11.71
N GLU A 119 -9.46 17.95 12.41
CA GLU A 119 -8.42 18.98 12.49
C GLU A 119 -7.70 18.92 13.84
N TYR A 120 -6.39 19.06 13.80
CA TYR A 120 -5.51 19.04 14.95
C TYR A 120 -4.72 20.35 15.03
N LYS A 121 -4.73 20.97 16.21
CA LYS A 121 -3.94 22.17 16.48
C LYS A 121 -2.47 21.79 16.65
N LYS A 122 -1.59 22.78 16.45
CA LYS A 122 -0.18 22.68 16.82
C LYS A 122 -0.03 22.17 18.26
N SER A 123 0.90 21.25 18.46
CA SER A 123 1.18 20.63 19.76
C SER A 123 2.68 20.69 20.06
N GLU A 124 3.11 20.09 21.17
CA GLU A 124 4.55 19.89 21.46
C GLU A 124 5.18 18.82 20.55
N PHE A 125 4.37 17.92 19.98
CA PHE A 125 4.79 16.86 19.07
C PHE A 125 4.69 17.26 17.60
N ASP A 126 3.84 18.25 17.30
CA ASP A 126 3.52 18.69 15.93
C ASP A 126 3.82 20.17 15.76
N GLU A 127 4.80 20.50 14.92
CA GLU A 127 5.24 21.88 14.69
C GLU A 127 4.17 22.76 14.03
N PHE A 128 3.29 22.15 13.23
CA PHE A 128 2.23 22.81 12.47
C PHE A 128 0.87 22.15 12.73
N PRO A 129 -0.23 22.92 12.73
CA PRO A 129 -1.55 22.32 12.71
C PRO A 129 -1.76 21.54 11.41
N PHE A 130 -2.56 20.49 11.47
CA PHE A 130 -2.85 19.65 10.31
C PHE A 130 -4.28 19.12 10.35
N ARG A 131 -4.77 18.67 9.19
CA ARG A 131 -6.07 18.03 9.04
C ARG A 131 -5.90 16.64 8.42
N VAL A 132 -6.61 15.66 8.96
CA VAL A 132 -6.67 14.31 8.40
C VAL A 132 -8.05 14.08 7.79
N THR A 133 -8.08 13.79 6.50
CA THR A 133 -9.31 13.53 5.75
C THR A 133 -9.29 12.12 5.15
N GLU A 134 -10.30 11.30 5.46
CA GLU A 134 -10.57 10.04 4.76
C GLU A 134 -11.51 10.29 3.60
N TYR A 135 -10.99 10.17 2.39
CA TYR A 135 -11.78 10.12 1.16
C TYR A 135 -12.15 8.69 0.81
N ARG A 136 -13.39 8.49 0.34
CA ARG A 136 -13.82 7.24 -0.31
C ARG A 136 -14.32 7.49 -1.71
N ARG A 137 -13.99 6.58 -2.61
CA ARG A 137 -14.53 6.58 -3.97
C ARG A 137 -16.03 6.30 -3.88
N ARG A 138 -16.84 7.08 -4.61
CA ARG A 138 -18.31 6.94 -4.66
C ARG A 138 -18.73 5.58 -5.19
N VAL A 139 -18.05 5.12 -6.23
CA VAL A 139 -18.22 3.80 -6.84
C VAL A 139 -16.89 3.08 -6.66
N PRO A 140 -16.79 2.12 -5.73
CA PRO A 140 -15.56 1.38 -5.51
C PRO A 140 -15.15 0.60 -6.77
N GLU A 141 -13.86 0.60 -7.05
CA GLU A 141 -13.25 -0.27 -8.04
C GLU A 141 -13.00 -1.64 -7.40
N HIS A 142 -13.66 -2.68 -7.90
CA HIS A 142 -13.50 -4.04 -7.40
C HIS A 142 -12.56 -4.83 -8.30
N ARG A 143 -11.45 -5.31 -7.74
CA ARG A 143 -10.56 -6.24 -8.43
C ARG A 143 -10.96 -7.66 -8.08
N TYR A 144 -11.94 -8.22 -8.80
CA TYR A 144 -12.17 -9.66 -8.75
C TYR A 144 -11.11 -10.34 -9.60
N ARG A 145 -10.22 -11.11 -8.96
CA ARG A 145 -9.28 -12.00 -9.65
C ARG A 145 -9.41 -13.38 -9.04
N VAL A 146 -9.79 -14.37 -9.84
CA VAL A 146 -9.85 -15.76 -9.40
C VAL A 146 -8.44 -16.33 -9.22
N LYS A 147 -8.30 -17.32 -8.34
CA LYS A 147 -7.02 -17.98 -8.04
C LYS A 147 -6.33 -18.47 -9.33
N GLU A 148 -7.08 -19.00 -10.30
CA GLU A 148 -6.48 -19.43 -11.57
C GLU A 148 -5.89 -18.28 -12.40
N GLU A 149 -6.54 -17.11 -12.43
CA GLU A 149 -6.03 -15.92 -13.14
C GLU A 149 -4.79 -15.31 -12.49
N LEU A 150 -4.66 -15.51 -11.17
CA LEU A 150 -3.52 -15.12 -10.38
C LEU A 150 -2.31 -16.05 -10.66
N MET A 151 -2.53 -17.36 -10.73
CA MET A 151 -1.50 -18.38 -11.00
C MET A 151 -1.02 -18.39 -12.46
N GLY A 152 -1.88 -18.07 -13.44
CA GLY A 152 -1.56 -18.17 -14.87
C GLY A 152 -0.66 -17.07 -15.44
N ARG A 153 -0.31 -16.02 -14.66
CA ARG A 153 0.35 -14.80 -15.19
C ARG A 153 1.77 -14.52 -14.71
N ALA A 154 2.33 -15.28 -13.76
CA ALA A 154 3.74 -15.14 -13.41
C ALA A 154 4.37 -16.51 -13.02
N PRO A 155 5.43 -16.98 -13.72
CA PRO A 155 6.03 -18.28 -13.48
C PRO A 155 6.68 -18.45 -12.10
N ASP A 156 7.12 -17.34 -11.49
CA ASP A 156 7.78 -17.36 -10.18
C ASP A 156 6.80 -17.55 -9.01
N ILE A 157 5.49 -17.47 -9.29
CA ILE A 157 4.40 -17.59 -8.30
C ILE A 157 4.33 -18.99 -7.71
N GLU A 158 4.55 -20.02 -8.53
CA GLU A 158 4.49 -21.41 -8.10
C GLU A 158 5.50 -21.67 -6.97
N LYS A 159 6.72 -21.11 -7.09
CA LYS A 159 7.76 -21.21 -6.06
C LYS A 159 7.37 -20.50 -4.75
N PHE A 160 6.75 -19.32 -4.83
CA PHE A 160 6.29 -18.61 -3.63
C PHE A 160 5.12 -19.34 -2.95
N TRP A 161 4.21 -19.93 -3.73
CA TRP A 161 3.11 -20.72 -3.19
C TRP A 161 3.55 -22.06 -2.64
N GLU A 162 4.49 -22.75 -3.27
CA GLU A 162 5.08 -23.98 -2.75
C GLU A 162 5.80 -23.71 -1.43
N GLN A 163 6.55 -22.61 -1.31
CA GLN A 163 7.17 -22.20 -0.04
C GLN A 163 6.13 -21.91 1.05
N TYR A 164 5.00 -21.32 0.68
CA TYR A 164 3.87 -21.12 1.60
C TYR A 164 3.26 -22.47 2.01
N GLU A 165 2.88 -23.33 1.06
CA GLU A 165 2.29 -24.63 1.35
C GLU A 165 3.23 -25.52 2.18
N LEU A 166 4.53 -25.54 1.89
CA LEU A 166 5.53 -26.30 2.65
C LEU A 166 5.67 -25.82 4.09
N LYS A 167 5.49 -24.53 4.34
CA LYS A 167 5.58 -23.95 5.69
C LYS A 167 4.34 -24.22 6.54
N PHE A 168 3.19 -24.45 5.90
CA PHE A 168 1.89 -24.58 6.58
C PHE A 168 1.23 -25.97 6.46
N ARG A 169 1.77 -26.90 5.66
CA ARG A 169 1.43 -28.33 5.72
C ARG A 169 2.04 -28.95 6.98
N GLY A 170 1.41 -28.70 8.13
CA GLY A 170 1.79 -29.32 9.40
C GLY A 170 1.23 -28.67 10.66
N ILE A 171 0.50 -27.56 10.57
CA ILE A 171 -0.08 -26.87 11.73
C ILE A 171 -1.59 -27.11 11.71
N ASN A 172 -2.12 -27.76 12.75
CA ASN A 172 -3.56 -27.97 12.91
C ASN A 172 -4.27 -26.64 13.24
N GLU A 173 -5.55 -26.55 12.88
CA GLU A 173 -6.37 -25.33 13.01
C GLU A 173 -6.42 -24.74 14.43
N ASP A 174 -6.19 -25.56 15.47
CA ASP A 174 -6.21 -25.12 16.87
C ASP A 174 -4.91 -24.41 17.33
N ASP A 175 -3.76 -24.69 16.69
CA ASP A 175 -2.48 -24.04 17.03
C ASP A 175 -2.37 -22.63 16.41
N ALA A 176 -3.22 -22.30 15.42
CA ALA A 176 -3.20 -21.01 14.74
C ALA A 176 -3.67 -19.84 15.63
N ALA A 177 -4.37 -20.12 16.73
CA ALA A 177 -4.98 -19.11 17.59
C ALA A 177 -4.05 -18.56 18.70
N GLN A 178 -2.85 -19.13 18.90
CA GLN A 178 -1.98 -18.77 20.04
C GLN A 178 -0.49 -18.60 19.70
N LEU A 179 -0.11 -18.32 18.46
CA LEU A 179 1.31 -18.21 18.12
C LEU A 179 1.74 -16.77 17.88
N ASP A 180 2.44 -16.22 18.88
CA ASP A 180 3.25 -15.01 18.78
C ASP A 180 4.28 -15.16 17.66
N PHE A 181 4.29 -14.20 16.73
CA PHE A 181 4.90 -14.39 15.41
C PHE A 181 6.38 -13.96 15.29
N PHE A 182 7.06 -13.52 16.35
CA PHE A 182 8.45 -13.02 16.22
C PHE A 182 9.31 -13.19 17.49
N ASP A 183 10.19 -14.19 17.49
CA ASP A 183 11.58 -14.12 17.99
C ASP A 183 12.53 -14.22 16.78
#